data_AF-A0A5E4KR89-F1
#
_entry.id   AF-A0A5E4KR89-F1
#
_cell.length_a   1.000
_cell.length_b   1.000
_cell.length_c   1.000
_cell.angle_alpha   90.00
_cell.angle_beta   90.00
_cell.angle_gamma   90.00
#
_symmetry.space_group_name_H-M   'P 1'
#
loop_
_entity.id
_entity.type
_entity.pdbx_description
1 polymer ?
#
loop_
_entity_poly.entity_id
_entity_poly.type
_entity_poly.pdbx_seq_one_letter_code
_entity_poly.pdbx_strand_id
1 'polypeptide(L)' 'MDIFDVLGAISKRKITLMHTGINESEALTKAELDISIEYHISLFDIEKLVGQKTNRTRINKHRRSFS' A
#
# COMPACT_ATOMS: atom_id res chain seq x y z
N MET A 1 -14.92 -1.51 -10.56
CA MET A 1 -14.34 -0.98 -9.34
C MET A 1 -13.58 0.27 -9.72
N ASP A 2 -13.97 1.41 -9.17
CA ASP A 2 -13.37 2.69 -9.51
C ASP A 2 -12.18 3.00 -8.60
N ILE A 3 -11.30 3.88 -9.03
CA ILE A 3 -10.15 4.36 -8.27
C ILE A 3 -10.58 5.01 -6.94
N PHE A 4 -11.74 5.67 -6.93
CA PHE A 4 -12.32 6.26 -5.73
C PHE A 4 -12.83 5.19 -4.74
N ASP A 5 -13.32 4.06 -5.24
CA ASP A 5 -13.73 2.93 -4.38
C ASP A 5 -12.52 2.35 -3.64
N VAL A 6 -11.41 2.16 -4.36
CA VAL A 6 -10.14 1.66 -3.79
C VAL A 6 -9.62 2.60 -2.71
N LEU A 7 -9.56 3.91 -2.99
CA LEU A 7 -9.10 4.91 -2.03
C LEU A 7 -10.03 5.00 -0.81
N GLY A 8 -11.34 4.90 -1.02
CA GLY A 8 -12.33 4.85 0.05
C GLY A 8 -12.17 3.62 0.94
N ALA A 9 -11.91 2.46 0.36
CA ALA A 9 -11.70 1.21 1.08
C ALA A 9 -10.43 1.25 1.93
N ILE A 10 -9.32 1.77 1.39
CA ILE A 10 -8.06 1.99 2.13
C ILE A 10 -8.31 2.92 3.31
N SER A 11 -8.99 4.06 3.08
CA SER A 11 -9.26 5.04 4.13
C SER A 11 -10.09 4.45 5.28
N LYS A 12 -11.17 3.72 4.97
CA LYS A 12 -12.02 3.05 5.97
C LYS A 12 -11.23 2.01 6.78
N ARG A 13 -10.40 1.20 6.10
CA ARG A 13 -9.58 0.17 6.75
C ARG A 13 -8.51 0.80 7.65
N LYS A 14 -7.85 1.87 7.20
CA LYS A 14 -6.87 2.63 7.99
C LYS A 14 -7.50 3.15 9.28
N ILE A 15 -8.66 3.81 9.20
CA ILE A 15 -9.36 4.35 10.37
C ILE A 15 -9.72 3.23 11.36
N THR A 16 -10.21 2.11 10.84
CA THR A 16 -10.55 0.94 11.67
C THR A 16 -9.32 0.41 12.42
N LEU A 17 -8.17 0.30 11.74
CA LEU A 17 -6.92 -0.14 12.35
C LEU A 17 -6.39 0.87 13.39
N MET A 18 -6.51 2.17 13.12
CA MET A 18 -6.14 3.21 14.09
C MET A 18 -6.98 3.13 15.36
N HIS A 19 -8.28 2.81 15.25
CA HIS A 19 -9.15 2.61 16.41
C HIS A 19 -8.74 1.41 17.28
N THR A 20 -7.95 0.47 16.75
CA THR A 20 -7.37 -0.64 17.54
C THR A 20 -6.09 -0.26 18.30
N GLY A 21 -5.64 0.99 18.20
CA GLY A 21 -4.43 1.49 18.87
C GLY A 21 -3.16 1.38 18.01
N ILE A 22 -3.28 1.07 16.72
CA ILE A 22 -2.15 1.03 15.78
C ILE A 22 -1.84 2.46 15.30
N ASN A 23 -0.55 2.77 15.12
CA ASN A 23 -0.13 4.07 14.58
C ASN A 23 -0.58 4.26 13.12
N GLU A 24 -0.68 5.51 12.65
CA GLU A 24 -1.21 5.80 11.31
C GLU A 24 -0.39 5.16 10.18
N SER A 25 0.94 5.15 10.27
CA SER A 25 1.82 4.59 9.23
C SER A 25 1.66 3.08 9.08
N GLU A 26 1.60 2.37 10.20
CA GLU A 26 1.38 0.93 10.25
C GLU A 26 -0.05 0.58 9.85
N ALA A 27 -1.04 1.38 10.28
CA ALA A 27 -2.43 1.23 9.87
C ALA A 27 -2.60 1.41 8.36
N LEU A 28 -1.91 2.38 7.76
CA LEU A 28 -1.92 2.60 6.32
C LEU A 28 -1.28 1.43 5.58
N THR A 29 -0.10 0.99 6.00
CA THR A 29 0.61 -0.14 5.38
C THR A 29 -0.22 -1.42 5.39
N LYS A 30 -0.89 -1.72 6.52
CA LYS A 30 -1.80 -2.88 6.62
C LYS A 30 -3.04 -2.70 5.75
N ALA A 31 -3.63 -1.50 5.73
CA ALA A 31 -4.78 -1.22 4.87
C ALA A 31 -4.46 -1.39 3.38
N GLU A 32 -3.31 -0.90 2.92
CA GLU A 32 -2.86 -1.06 1.53
C GLU A 32 -2.65 -2.53 1.16
N LEU A 33 -2.08 -3.33 2.07
CA LEU A 33 -1.88 -4.77 1.87
C LEU A 33 -3.21 -5.54 1.82
N ASP A 34 -4.11 -5.28 2.76
CA ASP A 34 -5.44 -5.90 2.79
C ASP A 34 -6.21 -5.62 1.50
N ILE A 35 -6.21 -4.37 1.06
CA ILE A 35 -6.90 -3.95 -0.17
C ILE A 35 -6.20 -4.50 -1.41
N SER A 36 -4.87 -4.62 -1.43
CA SER A 36 -4.14 -5.28 -2.51
C SER A 36 -4.65 -6.71 -2.74
N ILE A 37 -4.83 -7.46 -1.66
CA ILE A 37 -5.29 -8.85 -1.71
C ILE A 37 -6.78 -8.91 -2.09
N GLU A 38 -7.62 -8.11 -1.43
CA GLU A 38 -9.08 -8.12 -1.61
C GLU A 38 -9.50 -7.65 -3.02
N TYR A 39 -8.78 -6.67 -3.58
CA TYR A 39 -9.12 -6.03 -4.85
C TYR A 39 -8.30 -6.63 -6.01
N HIS A 40 -7.39 -7.57 -5.72
CA HIS A 40 -6.43 -8.14 -6.66
C HIS A 40 -5.62 -7.08 -7.43
N ILE A 41 -5.31 -5.97 -6.75
CA ILE A 41 -4.49 -4.88 -7.28
C ILE A 41 -3.09 -5.04 -6.71
N SER A 42 -2.07 -4.84 -7.55
CA SER A 42 -0.69 -4.83 -7.10
C SER A 42 -0.50 -3.80 -5.99
N LEU A 43 0.12 -4.19 -4.88
CA LEU A 43 0.47 -3.26 -3.80
C LEU A 43 1.25 -2.05 -4.33
N PHE A 44 2.10 -2.26 -5.34
CA PHE A 44 2.84 -1.18 -5.99
C PHE A 44 1.94 -0.14 -6.66
N ASP A 45 0.85 -0.57 -7.30
CA ASP A 45 -0.09 0.35 -7.91
C ASP A 45 -0.89 1.11 -6.84
N ILE A 46 -1.26 0.43 -5.75
CA ILE A 46 -1.90 1.07 -4.59
C ILE A 46 -0.99 2.14 -3.96
N GLU A 47 0.29 1.84 -3.72
CA GLU A 47 1.26 2.79 -3.17
C GLU A 47 1.36 4.06 -4.06
N LYS A 48 1.32 3.88 -5.38
CA LYS A 48 1.30 4.99 -6.34
C LYS A 48 0.01 5.79 -6.26
N LEU A 49 -1.14 5.14 -6.04
CA LEU A 49 -2.45 5.79 -5.91
C LEU A 49 -2.57 6.63 -4.64
N VAL A 50 -2.08 6.12 -3.51
CA VAL A 50 -2.10 6.82 -2.23
C VAL A 50 -1.13 8.03 -2.23
N GLY A 51 -0.25 8.12 -3.23
CA GLY A 51 0.67 9.24 -3.36
C GLY A 51 1.78 9.21 -2.31
N GLN A 52 2.02 8.05 -1.68
CA GLN A 52 3.21 7.85 -0.87
C GLN A 52 4.40 7.99 -1.81
N LYS A 53 5.11 9.12 -1.73
CA LYS A 53 6.40 9.31 -2.40
C LYS A 53 7.29 8.13 -2.00
N THR A 54 7.41 7.14 -2.87
CA THR A 54 8.47 6.16 -2.81
C THR A 54 9.77 6.88 -3.17
N ASN A 55 10.26 7.72 -2.26
CA ASN A 55 11.70 7.94 -2.07
C ASN A 55 12.34 6.68 -1.44
N ARG A 56 11.60 5.58 -1.31
CA ARG A 56 12.19 4.25 -1.38
C ARG A 56 12.59 4.01 -2.82
N THR A 57 13.75 4.57 -3.16
CA THR A 57 14.62 4.14 -4.23
C THR A 57 14.36 2.67 -4.49
N ARG A 58 13.72 2.35 -5.62
CA ARG A 58 14.00 1.07 -6.26
C ARG A 58 15.47 1.15 -6.64
N ILE A 59 16.35 0.89 -5.67
CA ILE A 59 17.68 0.37 -5.93
C ILE A 59 17.35 -0.99 -6.52
N ASN A 60 17.07 -0.97 -7.82
CA ASN A 60 17.06 -2.14 -8.65
C ASN A 60 18.51 -2.61 -8.58
N LYS A 61 18.83 -3.33 -7.50
CA LYS A 61 20.03 -4.15 -7.38
C LYS A 61 19.81 -5.21 -8.44
N HIS A 62 20.12 -4.83 -9.68
CA HIS A 62 20.43 -5.71 -10.77
C HIS A 62 21.39 -6.71 -10.13
N ARG A 63 20.85 -7.88 -9.82
CA ARG A 63 21.62 -8.95 -9.19
C ARG A 63 22.80 -9.15 -10.12
N ARG A 64 23.98 -8.86 -9.59
CA ARG A 64 25.25 -9.12 -10.24
C ARG A 64 25.21 -10.53 -10.81
N SER A 65 25.51 -10.60 -12.09
CA SER A 65 26.22 -11.69 -12.77
C SER A 65 26.64 -12.84 -11.86
N PHE A 66 26.09 -14.02 -12.14
CA PHE A 66 26.78 -15.27 -11.90
C PHE A 66 26.62 -16.17 -13.13
N SER A 67 27.80 -16.57 -13.63
CA SER A 67 28.14 -17.46 -14.75
C SER A 67 27.98 -16.91 -16.16
#